data_AF-A0A660UDJ5-F1
#
_entry.id   AF-A0A660UDJ5-F1
#
_cell.length_a   1.000
_cell.length_b   1.000
_cell.length_c   1.000
_cell.angle_alpha   90.00
_cell.angle_beta   90.00
_cell.angle_gamma   90.00
#
_symmetry.space_group_name_H-M   'P 1'
#
loop_
_entity.id
_entity.type
_entity.pdbx_description
1 polymer ?
#
loop_
_entity_poly.entity_id
_entity_poly.type
_entity_poly.pdbx_seq_one_letter_code
_entity_poly.pdbx_strand_id
1 'polypeptide(L)'
;MATPQFDSALPVIPVRALKNKGMKNFAKLQLELLKKLEEGKIDRTQAQYEVEKYWVGSLLRAVQEGDVEFGSLMAGQSVGLVKEIKSVKEIIDEILNDMEEELVKVKKMLGN
;
A
#
# COMPACT_ATOMS: atom_id res chain seq x y z
N MET A 1 2.04 -2.39 4.52
CA MET A 1 3.49 -2.09 4.74
C MET A 1 3.93 -1.27 3.54
N ALA A 2 4.87 -0.32 3.69
CA ALA A 2 5.42 0.35 2.51
C ALA A 2 6.27 -0.64 1.69
N THR A 3 6.30 -0.47 0.38
CA THR A 3 7.16 -1.25 -0.53
C THR A 3 8.61 -1.17 -0.04
N PRO A 4 9.28 -2.31 0.18
CA PRO A 4 10.67 -2.31 0.59
C PRO A 4 11.55 -1.84 -0.59
N GLN A 5 12.56 -1.03 -0.27
CA GLN A 5 13.69 -0.76 -1.15
C GLN A 5 14.92 -1.46 -0.56
N PHE A 6 15.59 -2.29 -1.36
CA PHE A 6 16.74 -3.06 -0.89
C PHE A 6 18.07 -2.34 -1.08
N ASP A 7 18.20 -1.53 -2.14
CA ASP A 7 19.43 -0.79 -2.45
C ASP A 7 19.13 0.57 -3.10
N SER A 8 20.04 1.53 -2.94
CA SER A 8 19.98 2.84 -3.59
C SER A 8 20.27 2.81 -5.10
N ALA A 9 20.97 1.78 -5.58
CA ALA A 9 21.30 1.58 -6.98
C ALA A 9 20.05 1.33 -7.85
N LEU A 10 19.00 0.74 -7.26
CA LEU A 10 17.70 0.47 -7.87
C LEU A 10 16.58 1.15 -7.06
N PRO A 11 16.34 2.45 -7.28
CA PRO A 11 15.30 3.18 -6.56
C PRO A 11 13.90 2.69 -6.95
N VAL A 12 13.02 2.54 -5.95
CA VAL A 12 11.63 2.15 -6.16
C VAL A 12 10.70 3.21 -5.58
N ILE A 13 9.57 3.47 -6.25
CA ILE A 13 8.57 4.38 -5.70
C ILE A 13 7.86 3.69 -4.53
N PRO A 14 7.91 4.26 -3.32
CA PRO A 14 7.30 3.63 -2.16
C PRO A 14 5.78 3.70 -2.26
N VAL A 15 5.13 2.53 -2.23
CA VAL A 15 3.67 2.40 -2.21
C VAL A 15 3.26 1.66 -0.95
N ARG A 16 2.18 2.05 -0.30
CA ARG A 16 1.62 1.31 0.84
C ARG A 16 0.48 0.42 0.38
N ALA A 17 0.68 -0.88 0.51
CA ALA A 17 -0.33 -1.87 0.18
C ALA A 17 -0.46 -2.95 1.27
N LEU A 18 -1.58 -3.67 1.22
CA LEU A 18 -1.75 -4.93 1.93
C LEU A 18 -0.74 -5.96 1.41
N LYS A 19 -0.26 -6.82 2.31
CA LYS A 19 0.69 -7.87 1.93
C LYS A 19 -0.04 -8.97 1.18
N ASN A 20 0.36 -9.24 -0.06
CA ASN A 20 -0.12 -10.36 -0.88
C ASN A 20 1.05 -11.04 -1.65
N LYS A 21 0.73 -11.93 -2.61
CA LYS A 21 1.76 -12.62 -3.40
C LYS A 21 2.48 -11.66 -4.34
N GLY A 22 1.78 -10.68 -4.92
CA GLY A 22 2.36 -9.61 -5.74
C GLY A 22 3.50 -8.87 -5.01
N MET A 23 3.26 -8.44 -3.77
CA MET A 23 4.30 -7.78 -2.95
C MET A 23 5.54 -8.67 -2.70
N LYS A 24 5.34 -9.98 -2.49
CA LYS A 24 6.46 -10.92 -2.32
C LYS A 24 7.26 -11.11 -3.61
N ASN A 25 6.56 -11.18 -4.75
CA ASN A 25 7.18 -11.32 -6.06
C ASN A 25 7.93 -10.06 -6.47
N PHE A 26 7.41 -8.88 -6.14
CA PHE A 26 8.12 -7.62 -6.37
C PHE A 26 9.42 -7.54 -5.57
N ALA A 27 9.43 -8.00 -4.32
CA ALA A 27 10.66 -8.07 -3.53
C ALA A 27 11.70 -9.01 -4.17
N LYS A 28 11.27 -10.17 -4.67
CA LYS A 28 12.15 -11.09 -5.41
C LYS A 28 12.70 -10.46 -6.70
N LEU A 29 11.84 -9.78 -7.46
CA LEU A 29 12.23 -9.08 -8.68
C LEU A 29 13.32 -8.04 -8.39
N GLN A 30 13.18 -7.23 -7.34
CA GLN A 30 14.21 -6.27 -6.95
C GLN A 30 15.57 -6.96 -6.70
N LEU A 31 15.59 -8.04 -5.93
CA LEU A 31 16.82 -8.80 -5.65
C LEU A 31 17.44 -9.40 -6.92
N GLU A 32 16.60 -9.93 -7.83
CA GLU A 32 17.05 -10.47 -9.11
C GLU A 32 17.65 -9.39 -10.03
N LEU A 33 17.02 -8.20 -10.09
CA LEU A 33 17.50 -7.08 -10.89
C LEU A 33 18.80 -6.50 -10.32
N LEU A 34 18.92 -6.38 -9.00
CA LEU A 34 20.16 -5.96 -8.35
C LEU A 34 21.32 -6.90 -8.68
N LYS A 35 21.09 -8.22 -8.60
CA LYS A 35 22.10 -9.21 -9.00
C LYS A 35 22.51 -9.06 -10.47
N LYS A 36 21.56 -8.85 -11.37
CA LYS A 36 21.86 -8.66 -12.81
C LYS A 36 22.63 -7.36 -13.07
N LEU A 37 22.36 -6.30 -12.31
CA LEU A 37 23.10 -5.04 -12.36
C LEU A 37 24.56 -5.24 -11.90
N GLU A 38 24.77 -5.92 -10.78
CA GLU A 38 26.10 -6.24 -10.24
C GLU A 38 26.93 -7.09 -11.22
N GLU A 39 26.27 -8.06 -11.88
CA GLU A 39 26.89 -8.90 -12.90
C GLU A 39 27.10 -8.19 -14.26
N GLY A 40 26.66 -6.92 -14.40
CA GLY A 40 26.77 -6.15 -15.64
C GLY A 40 25.91 -6.67 -16.80
N LYS A 41 24.90 -7.50 -16.51
CA LYS A 41 24.02 -8.11 -17.52
C LYS A 41 22.94 -7.17 -18.03
N ILE A 42 22.56 -6.21 -17.20
CA ILE A 42 21.61 -5.14 -17.52
C ILE A 42 22.17 -3.82 -17.03
N ASP A 43 21.73 -2.72 -17.63
CA ASP A 43 22.01 -1.38 -17.12
C ASP A 43 20.94 -0.88 -16.15
N ARG A 44 21.21 0.26 -15.50
CA ARG A 44 20.29 0.87 -14.53
C ARG A 44 18.95 1.24 -15.13
N THR A 45 18.92 1.65 -16.40
CA THR A 45 17.70 2.06 -17.10
C THR A 45 16.79 0.87 -17.35
N GLN A 46 17.36 -0.26 -17.77
CA GLN A 46 16.65 -1.52 -17.96
C GLN A 46 16.10 -2.05 -16.63
N ALA A 47 16.90 -2.04 -15.57
CA ALA A 47 16.45 -2.46 -14.26
C ALA A 47 15.30 -1.58 -13.75
N GLN A 48 15.41 -0.25 -13.91
CA GLN A 48 14.36 0.69 -13.52
C GLN A 48 13.06 0.44 -14.29
N TYR A 49 13.15 0.22 -15.60
CA TYR A 49 11.99 -0.08 -16.43
C TYR A 49 11.26 -1.35 -15.96
N GLU A 50 11.97 -2.42 -15.61
CA GLU A 50 11.34 -3.66 -15.13
C GLU A 50 10.63 -3.47 -13.77
N VAL A 51 11.19 -2.64 -12.88
CA VAL A 51 10.54 -2.26 -11.62
C VAL A 51 9.23 -1.51 -11.87
N GLU A 52 9.24 -0.52 -12.76
CA GLU A 52 8.05 0.28 -13.09
C GLU A 52 6.99 -0.56 -13.79
N LYS A 53 7.42 -1.35 -14.78
CA LYS A 53 6.57 -2.24 -15.57
C LYS A 53 5.83 -3.25 -14.70
N TYR A 54 6.45 -3.75 -13.63
CA TYR A 54 5.84 -4.77 -12.77
C TYR A 54 4.46 -4.36 -12.24
N TRP A 55 4.28 -3.08 -11.89
CA TRP A 55 3.03 -2.58 -11.30
C TRP A 55 2.06 -1.99 -12.33
N VAL A 56 2.40 -1.95 -13.62
CA VAL A 56 1.52 -1.42 -14.66
C VAL A 56 0.20 -2.19 -14.67
N GLY A 57 -0.91 -1.47 -14.53
CA GLY A 57 -2.26 -2.03 -14.49
C GLY A 57 -2.62 -2.82 -13.22
N SER A 58 -1.69 -3.01 -12.28
CA SER A 58 -1.90 -3.85 -11.10
C SER A 58 -2.99 -3.33 -10.14
N LEU A 59 -3.14 -2.01 -10.01
CA LEU A 59 -4.20 -1.40 -9.21
C LEU A 59 -5.58 -1.64 -9.84
N LEU A 60 -5.66 -1.51 -11.18
CA LEU A 60 -6.91 -1.76 -11.91
C LEU A 60 -7.35 -3.22 -11.74
N ARG A 61 -6.45 -4.19 -11.90
CA ARG A 61 -6.77 -5.61 -11.67
C ARG A 61 -7.25 -5.88 -10.24
N ALA A 62 -6.61 -5.26 -9.24
CA ALA A 62 -7.06 -5.40 -7.85
C ALA A 62 -8.48 -4.85 -7.64
N VAL A 63 -8.77 -3.67 -8.19
CA VAL A 63 -10.02 -2.93 -7.91
C VAL A 63 -11.19 -3.40 -8.78
N GLN A 64 -10.96 -3.59 -10.07
CA GLN A 64 -12.00 -3.93 -11.04
C GLN A 64 -12.18 -5.45 -11.20
N GLU A 65 -11.08 -6.20 -11.21
CA GLU A 65 -11.10 -7.65 -11.48
C GLU A 65 -11.05 -8.50 -10.21
N GLY A 66 -10.84 -7.87 -9.05
CA GLY A 66 -10.77 -8.57 -7.76
C GLY A 66 -9.49 -9.39 -7.57
N ASP A 67 -8.41 -9.08 -8.29
CA ASP A 67 -7.11 -9.76 -8.13
C ASP A 67 -6.43 -9.34 -6.81
N VAL A 68 -6.85 -9.99 -5.72
CA VAL A 68 -6.27 -9.77 -4.38
C VAL A 68 -4.90 -10.44 -4.20
N GLU A 69 -4.57 -11.42 -5.04
CA GLU A 69 -3.33 -12.18 -4.89
C GLU A 69 -2.13 -11.45 -5.48
N PHE A 70 -2.27 -10.90 -6.69
CA PHE A 70 -1.19 -10.29 -7.47
C PHE A 70 -1.41 -8.82 -7.80
N GLY A 71 -2.62 -8.28 -7.57
CA GLY A 71 -2.91 -6.87 -7.76
C GLY A 71 -2.32 -5.97 -6.68
N SER A 72 -2.34 -4.66 -6.92
CA SER A 72 -1.89 -3.64 -5.95
C SER A 72 -3.04 -3.22 -5.04
N LEU A 73 -3.15 -3.87 -3.88
CA LEU A 73 -4.14 -3.58 -2.84
C LEU A 73 -3.69 -2.40 -1.96
N MET A 74 -3.72 -1.18 -2.51
CA MET A 74 -3.28 0.01 -1.79
C MET A 74 -4.22 0.33 -0.62
N ALA A 75 -3.67 0.40 0.60
CA ALA A 75 -4.44 0.67 1.81
C ALA A 75 -3.56 1.31 2.91
N GLY A 76 -4.15 2.26 3.64
CA GLY A 76 -3.53 2.87 4.84
C GLY A 76 -3.44 1.89 6.02
N GLN A 77 -2.72 2.28 7.08
CA GLN A 77 -2.65 1.45 8.30
C GLN A 77 -3.97 1.38 9.07
N SER A 78 -4.82 2.41 8.91
CA SER A 78 -6.17 2.45 9.47
C SER A 78 -7.07 1.32 8.97
N VAL A 79 -6.72 0.64 7.87
CA VAL A 79 -7.50 -0.50 7.34
C VAL A 79 -7.73 -1.61 8.39
N GLY A 80 -6.81 -1.76 9.36
CA GLY A 80 -6.99 -2.72 10.46
C GLY A 80 -8.13 -2.36 11.42
N LEU A 81 -8.56 -1.09 11.43
CA LEU A 81 -9.68 -0.58 12.22
C LEU A 81 -11.03 -0.75 11.51
N VAL A 82 -11.04 -0.94 10.19
CA VAL A 82 -12.26 -1.17 9.42
C VAL A 82 -12.74 -2.61 9.64
N LYS A 83 -13.92 -2.78 10.26
CA LYS A 83 -14.47 -4.09 10.63
C LYS A 83 -15.71 -4.51 9.84
N GLU A 84 -16.31 -3.57 9.11
CA GLU A 84 -17.57 -3.79 8.43
C GLU A 84 -17.68 -2.90 7.18
N ILE A 85 -18.57 -3.30 6.27
CA ILE A 85 -18.87 -2.56 5.05
C ILE A 85 -20.06 -1.65 5.33
N LYS A 86 -19.89 -0.35 5.12
CA LYS A 86 -20.90 0.68 5.35
C LYS A 86 -21.16 1.48 4.08
N SER A 87 -22.36 2.02 3.97
CA SER A 87 -22.63 3.09 3.02
C SER A 87 -21.83 4.34 3.38
N VAL A 88 -21.59 5.21 2.39
CA VAL A 88 -20.90 6.49 2.62
C VAL A 88 -21.61 7.33 3.69
N LYS A 89 -22.95 7.31 3.70
CA LYS A 89 -23.75 8.02 4.69
C LYS A 89 -23.46 7.51 6.10
N GLU A 90 -23.51 6.20 6.32
CA GLU A 90 -23.25 5.61 7.64
C GLU A 90 -21.84 5.90 8.13
N ILE A 91 -20.84 5.88 7.25
CA ILE A 91 -19.44 6.22 7.61
C ILE A 91 -19.36 7.68 8.09
N ILE A 92 -20.00 8.61 7.37
CA ILE A 92 -19.97 10.03 7.74
C ILE A 92 -20.71 10.26 9.06
N ASP A 93 -21.90 9.67 9.21
CA ASP A 93 -22.71 9.80 10.43
C ASP A 93 -21.97 9.25 11.65
N GLU A 94 -21.35 8.07 11.53
CA GLU A 94 -20.53 7.47 12.58
C GLU A 94 -19.36 8.38 12.98
N ILE A 95 -18.59 8.89 12.01
CA ILE A 95 -17.47 9.80 12.29
C ILE A 95 -17.93 11.06 13.05
N LEU A 96 -19.05 11.64 12.65
CA LEU A 96 -19.59 12.84 13.29
C LEU A 96 -20.08 12.56 14.71
N ASN A 97 -20.81 11.46 14.91
CA ASN A 97 -21.31 11.06 16.23
C ASN A 97 -20.15 10.72 17.18
N ASP A 98 -19.18 9.91 16.72
CA ASP A 98 -17.99 9.56 17.50
C ASP A 98 -17.21 10.80 17.92
N MET A 99 -17.07 11.79 17.00
CA MET A 99 -16.42 13.06 17.28
C MET A 99 -17.15 13.87 18.37
N GLU A 100 -18.48 13.98 18.28
CA GLU A 100 -19.28 14.70 19.28
C GLU A 100 -19.22 14.04 20.65
N GLU A 101 -19.35 12.71 20.70
CA GLU A 101 -19.23 11.94 21.94
C GLU A 101 -17.85 12.10 22.58
N GLU A 102 -16.78 12.00 21.78
CA GLU A 102 -15.42 12.13 22.27
C GLU A 102 -15.13 13.56 22.77
N LEU A 103 -15.66 14.58 22.10
CA LEU A 103 -15.56 15.97 22.56
C LEU A 103 -16.20 16.16 23.94
N VAL A 104 -17.37 15.57 24.19
CA VAL A 104 -18.05 15.63 25.50
C VAL A 104 -17.22 14.92 26.56
N LYS A 105 -16.67 13.74 26.26
CA LYS A 105 -15.80 12.99 27.19
C LYS A 105 -14.57 13.81 27.57
N VAL A 106 -13.88 14.38 26.58
CA VAL A 106 -12.68 15.20 26.79
C VAL A 106 -13.01 16.45 27.62
N LYS A 107 -14.11 17.17 27.34
CA LYS A 107 -14.53 18.33 28.15
C LYS A 107 -14.73 17.98 29.62
N LYS A 108 -15.45 16.88 29.87
CA LYS A 108 -15.67 16.37 31.23
C LYS A 108 -14.37 16.01 31.94
N MET A 109 -13.41 15.40 31.23
CA MET A 109 -12.08 15.10 31.79
C MET A 109 -11.27 16.36 32.12
N LEU A 110 -11.46 17.43 31.36
CA LEU A 110 -10.80 18.71 31.55
C LEU A 110 -11.51 19.61 32.60
N GLY A 111 -12.62 19.17 33.19
CA GLY A 111 -13.33 19.91 34.24
C GLY A 111 -14.18 21.09 33.73
N ASN A 112 -14.47 21.13 32.43
CA ASN A 112 -15.40 22.08 31.80
C ASN A 112 -16.73 21.39 31.45
#